data_AF-A0A9P6DX25-F1
#
_entry.id   AF-A0A9P6DX25-F1
#
_cell.length_a   1.000
_cell.length_b   1.000
_cell.length_c   1.000
_cell.angle_alpha   90.00
_cell.angle_beta   90.00
_cell.angle_gamma   90.00
#
_symmetry.space_group_name_H-M   'P 1'
#
loop_
_entity.id
_entity.type
_entity.pdbx_description
1 polymer ?
#
loop_
_entity_poly.entity_id
_entity_poly.type
_entity_poly.pdbx_seq_one_letter_code
_entity_poly.pdbx_strand_id
1 'polypeptide(L)'
;METTLPDLPFTDYGPAVLGQFHSAVRATPWKYPRTDLQVLRPWTTFPADIHDAIQSAPAFATLSSAAFSIGLPGSLDRVVNRLGVVGDFQTEGSGNTTVIGSPDFSWVMDRDRPHPKLVVEYKPWWIANLENLPAAFENPGASIHSRQSLDALEQVYGYMTFNDNKFGILSNWHHAWFLRRVETSHCKTLEYFHVELGGLNPPVSMLKAWVGLVLLADGDWFYSSPTPMRFPPARYFANNAEGWKDRKKAIRTAGDYHAPLVDGTYECLELDFQLCHFDTSTSRDGPGCVMNVRLPQPNPGGRDLHAVCKIVDVLHDPDAGDLLRDEADAYAALQPLQGSVIPTFYGFYEVWGILRLLALEPVGEAIPEDEEIDETLWNEMRDALQRIHDAGYIHGDIARRNFCRTEEGTVFLVDLERCRLAQDPSEQDDEMDEVDSL
;
A
#
# COMPACT_ATOMS: atom_id res chain seq x y z
N MET A 1 12.05 32.19 -28.81
CA MET A 1 11.33 31.07 -29.42
C MET A 1 10.66 30.38 -28.26
N GLU A 2 9.40 30.70 -27.99
CA GLU A 2 8.63 30.12 -26.88
C GLU A 2 8.24 28.70 -27.29
N THR A 3 8.90 27.70 -26.70
CA THR A 3 8.50 26.31 -26.84
C THR A 3 7.37 26.05 -25.86
N THR A 4 6.13 26.03 -26.35
CA THR A 4 4.98 25.58 -25.55
C THR A 4 4.80 24.09 -25.77
N LEU A 5 4.75 23.28 -24.70
CA LEU A 5 4.15 21.95 -24.78
C LEU A 5 2.77 22.13 -25.44
N PRO A 6 2.46 21.41 -26.53
CA PRO A 6 1.17 21.57 -27.19
C PRO A 6 0.05 21.28 -26.19
N ASP A 7 -1.00 22.09 -26.20
CA ASP A 7 -2.26 21.73 -25.56
C ASP A 7 -2.85 20.58 -26.37
N LEU A 8 -2.43 19.36 -26.03
CA LEU A 8 -2.92 18.16 -26.67
C LEU A 8 -4.26 17.81 -26.00
N PRO A 9 -5.39 17.92 -26.73
CA PRO A 9 -6.62 17.32 -26.26
C PRO A 9 -6.45 15.79 -26.31
N PHE A 10 -6.81 15.10 -25.23
CA PHE A 10 -6.89 13.64 -25.23
C PHE A 10 -8.15 13.27 -26.00
N THR A 11 -8.05 13.06 -27.31
CA THR A 11 -9.21 12.76 -28.16
C THR A 11 -9.41 11.29 -28.50
N ASP A 12 -8.50 10.40 -28.11
CA ASP A 12 -8.60 8.97 -28.43
C ASP A 12 -8.40 8.11 -27.18
N TYR A 13 -9.46 7.95 -26.39
CA TYR A 13 -9.67 6.67 -25.73
C TYR A 13 -10.29 5.76 -26.78
N GLY A 14 -9.46 4.91 -27.39
CA GLY A 14 -9.99 3.67 -27.96
C GLY A 14 -10.79 2.98 -26.85
N PRO A 15 -12.00 2.45 -27.12
CA PRO A 15 -12.80 1.81 -26.09
C PRO A 15 -11.93 0.74 -25.43
N ALA A 16 -11.54 0.97 -24.17
CA ALA A 16 -10.87 -0.04 -23.39
C ALA A 16 -11.83 -1.22 -23.35
N VAL A 17 -11.48 -2.30 -24.05
CA VAL A 17 -12.27 -3.52 -24.02
C VAL A 17 -12.12 -4.09 -22.63
N LEU A 18 -13.14 -3.85 -21.82
CA LEU A 18 -13.26 -4.30 -20.45
C LEU A 18 -13.30 -5.83 -20.44
N GLY A 19 -12.33 -6.46 -19.77
CA GLY A 19 -12.57 -7.74 -19.13
C GLY A 19 -13.70 -7.55 -18.10
N GLN A 20 -14.61 -8.50 -18.00
CA GLN A 20 -15.66 -8.48 -16.98
C GLN A 20 -15.01 -8.57 -15.60
N PHE A 21 -14.94 -7.46 -14.87
CA PHE A 21 -14.59 -7.45 -13.46
C PHE A 21 -15.87 -7.23 -12.64
N HIS A 22 -16.28 -8.26 -11.93
CA HIS A 22 -17.40 -8.23 -11.00
C HIS A 22 -16.88 -7.82 -9.61
N SER A 23 -16.98 -6.54 -9.25
CA SER A 23 -16.87 -6.14 -7.84
C SER A 23 -18.25 -6.27 -7.19
N ALA A 24 -18.43 -7.31 -6.38
CA ALA A 24 -19.65 -7.60 -5.65
C ALA A 24 -19.48 -7.25 -4.15
N VAL A 25 -19.02 -6.04 -3.82
CA VAL A 25 -18.89 -5.64 -2.42
C VAL A 25 -20.24 -5.13 -1.90
N ARG A 26 -20.85 -5.90 -0.99
CA ARG A 26 -21.97 -5.42 -0.16
C ARG A 26 -21.42 -4.47 0.90
N ALA A 27 -21.76 -3.19 0.80
CA ALA A 27 -21.44 -2.20 1.82
C ALA A 27 -22.21 -2.48 3.12
N THR A 28 -21.50 -2.94 4.15
CA THR A 28 -21.96 -2.82 5.55
C THR A 28 -21.99 -1.33 5.95
N PRO A 29 -22.83 -0.90 6.91
CA PRO A 29 -22.86 0.49 7.36
C PRO A 29 -21.70 0.78 8.35
N TRP A 30 -20.88 1.81 8.08
CA TRP A 30 -19.62 2.06 8.80
C TRP A 30 -19.77 3.09 9.93
N LYS A 31 -18.89 2.97 10.95
CA LYS A 31 -18.98 3.67 12.23
C LYS A 31 -18.05 4.91 12.35
N TYR A 32 -17.07 5.09 11.45
CA TYR A 32 -16.07 6.18 11.48
C TYR A 32 -15.58 6.52 10.04
N PRO A 33 -15.03 7.73 9.79
CA PRO A 33 -14.34 8.04 8.52
C PRO A 33 -13.12 7.15 8.35
N ARG A 34 -12.80 6.75 7.12
CA ARG A 34 -11.71 5.81 6.84
C ARG A 34 -10.35 6.44 7.10
N THR A 35 -10.20 7.74 6.92
CA THR A 35 -8.88 8.41 6.99
C THR A 35 -8.86 9.57 7.99
N ASP A 36 -7.67 10.12 8.25
CA ASP A 36 -7.52 11.35 9.04
C ASP A 36 -7.74 12.64 8.22
N LEU A 37 -8.20 12.54 6.97
CA LEU A 37 -8.56 13.67 6.12
C LEU A 37 -9.71 14.47 6.73
N GLN A 38 -9.48 15.77 6.95
CA GLN A 38 -10.48 16.65 7.59
C GLN A 38 -11.01 17.72 6.64
N VAL A 39 -10.19 18.17 5.70
CA VAL A 39 -10.51 19.34 4.88
C VAL A 39 -10.11 19.09 3.44
N LEU A 40 -11.06 19.33 2.53
CA LEU A 40 -10.86 19.33 1.09
C LEU A 40 -10.95 20.77 0.57
N ARG A 41 -9.96 21.26 -0.19
CA ARG A 41 -9.93 22.65 -0.69
C ARG A 41 -9.52 22.76 -2.16
N PRO A 42 -10.00 23.76 -2.92
CA PRO A 42 -9.49 24.01 -4.25
C PRO A 42 -7.99 24.36 -4.25
N TRP A 43 -7.22 23.70 -5.11
CA TRP A 43 -5.85 24.04 -5.45
C TRP A 43 -5.86 25.15 -6.50
N THR A 44 -6.07 26.39 -6.06
CA THR A 44 -6.30 27.52 -6.97
C THR A 44 -5.08 27.91 -7.81
N THR A 45 -3.87 27.57 -7.37
CA THR A 45 -2.62 27.84 -8.09
C THR A 45 -2.22 26.73 -9.07
N PHE A 46 -2.98 25.62 -9.16
CA PHE A 46 -2.57 24.44 -9.92
C PHE A 46 -2.09 24.72 -11.35
N PRO A 47 -2.82 25.47 -12.21
CA PRO A 47 -2.34 25.72 -13.57
C PRO A 47 -1.01 26.48 -13.61
N ALA A 48 -0.78 27.39 -12.67
CA ALA A 48 0.47 28.14 -12.54
C ALA A 48 1.60 27.25 -12.02
N ASP A 49 1.36 26.48 -10.96
CA ASP A 49 2.33 25.55 -10.38
C ASP A 49 2.81 24.52 -11.43
N ILE A 50 1.88 23.99 -12.24
CA ILE A 50 2.16 23.09 -13.37
C ILE A 50 2.98 23.77 -14.46
N HIS A 51 2.62 25.00 -14.83
CA HIS A 51 3.34 25.77 -15.83
C HIS A 51 4.78 26.05 -15.38
N ASP A 52 4.97 26.49 -14.14
CA ASP A 52 6.26 26.84 -13.56
C ASP A 52 7.16 25.62 -13.40
N ALA A 53 6.62 24.47 -13.00
CA ALA A 53 7.36 23.21 -12.93
C ALA A 53 7.90 22.79 -14.31
N ILE A 54 7.07 22.91 -15.35
CA ILE A 54 7.47 22.63 -16.73
C ILE A 54 8.55 23.59 -17.21
N GLN A 55 8.39 24.90 -16.98
CA GLN A 55 9.36 25.92 -17.41
C GLN A 55 10.71 25.80 -16.68
N SER A 56 10.68 25.33 -15.43
CA SER A 56 11.88 25.18 -14.60
C SER A 56 12.65 23.88 -14.88
N ALA A 57 12.08 22.95 -15.65
CA ALA A 57 12.73 21.68 -15.95
C ALA A 57 14.03 21.88 -16.77
N PRO A 58 15.19 21.41 -16.29
CA PRO A 58 16.50 21.76 -16.86
C PRO A 58 16.68 21.31 -18.32
N ALA A 59 16.01 20.23 -18.74
CA ALA A 59 16.04 19.78 -20.13
C ALA A 59 14.97 20.44 -21.02
N PHE A 60 14.05 21.25 -20.46
CA PHE A 60 13.02 21.94 -21.24
C PHE A 60 13.62 22.84 -22.32
N ALA A 61 14.74 23.51 -22.02
CA ALA A 61 15.48 24.35 -22.97
C ALA A 61 16.12 23.57 -24.14
N THR A 62 16.21 22.23 -24.04
CA THR A 62 16.80 21.34 -25.05
C THR A 62 15.76 20.58 -25.88
N LEU A 63 14.47 20.68 -25.52
CA LEU A 63 13.40 20.04 -26.27
C LEU A 63 13.16 20.78 -27.59
N SER A 64 13.22 20.03 -28.69
CA SER A 64 12.81 20.50 -30.02
C SER A 64 11.34 20.94 -29.99
N SER A 65 11.01 22.02 -30.71
CA SER A 65 9.63 22.52 -30.88
C SER A 65 8.73 21.62 -31.74
N ALA A 66 9.18 20.41 -32.09
CA ALA A 66 8.40 19.46 -32.86
C ALA A 66 7.24 18.89 -32.01
N ALA A 67 6.05 18.78 -32.60
CA ALA A 67 4.89 18.19 -31.95
C ALA A 67 5.16 16.74 -31.52
N PHE A 68 4.70 16.37 -30.33
CA PHE A 68 4.81 15.02 -29.78
C PHE A 68 3.49 14.27 -29.99
N SER A 69 3.55 13.03 -30.47
CA SER A 69 2.41 12.12 -30.42
C SER A 69 2.48 11.32 -29.13
N ILE A 70 1.41 11.35 -28.34
CA ILE A 70 1.34 10.70 -27.03
C ILE A 70 0.27 9.62 -27.11
N GLY A 71 0.72 8.37 -27.10
CA GLY A 71 -0.16 7.20 -26.96
C GLY A 71 0.24 6.40 -25.72
N LEU A 72 -0.69 6.25 -24.78
CA LEU A 72 -0.59 5.37 -23.60
C LEU A 72 0.54 5.74 -22.59
N PRO A 73 0.56 5.16 -21.36
CA PRO A 73 1.50 5.53 -20.28
C PRO A 73 2.98 5.56 -20.69
N GLY A 74 3.41 4.63 -21.56
CA GLY A 74 4.78 4.63 -22.09
C GLY A 74 5.17 5.85 -22.94
N SER A 75 4.20 6.66 -23.39
CA SER A 75 4.48 7.97 -24.00
C SER A 75 4.68 9.08 -22.97
N LEU A 76 4.05 8.98 -21.80
CA LEU A 76 4.25 9.92 -20.70
C LEU A 76 5.66 9.77 -20.12
N ASP A 77 6.10 8.53 -19.89
CA ASP A 77 7.47 8.22 -19.45
C ASP A 77 8.50 8.85 -20.39
N ARG A 78 8.29 8.75 -21.72
CA ARG A 78 9.20 9.33 -22.71
C ARG A 78 9.27 10.85 -22.66
N VAL A 79 8.15 11.52 -22.40
CA VAL A 79 8.11 12.98 -22.28
C VAL A 79 8.85 13.42 -21.01
N VAL A 80 8.55 12.78 -19.89
CA VAL A 80 9.15 13.06 -18.58
C VAL A 80 10.66 12.75 -18.57
N ASN A 81 11.09 11.62 -19.15
CA ASN A 81 12.51 11.29 -19.31
C ASN A 81 13.27 12.31 -20.16
N ARG A 82 12.65 12.84 -21.23
CA ARG A 82 13.26 13.92 -22.02
C ARG A 82 13.29 15.25 -21.28
N LEU A 83 12.46 15.44 -20.25
CA LEU A 83 12.49 16.57 -19.34
C LEU A 83 13.53 16.40 -18.22
N GLY A 84 14.27 15.29 -18.22
CA GLY A 84 15.38 15.03 -17.30
C GLY A 84 15.00 14.30 -16.02
N VAL A 85 13.76 13.84 -15.90
CA VAL A 85 13.29 13.05 -14.75
C VAL A 85 13.38 11.57 -15.08
N VAL A 86 14.10 10.80 -14.27
CA VAL A 86 14.37 9.37 -14.49
C VAL A 86 13.40 8.50 -13.70
N GLY A 87 12.40 7.94 -14.37
CA GLY A 87 11.46 7.02 -13.75
C GLY A 87 10.48 6.44 -14.77
N ASP A 88 9.54 5.65 -14.28
CA ASP A 88 8.48 5.03 -15.07
C ASP A 88 7.19 4.87 -14.26
N PHE A 89 6.05 4.92 -14.95
CA PHE A 89 4.78 4.48 -14.37
C PHE A 89 4.75 2.96 -14.28
N GLN A 90 4.54 2.48 -13.06
CA GLN A 90 4.38 1.08 -12.75
C GLN A 90 2.91 0.78 -12.49
N THR A 91 2.45 -0.39 -12.94
CA THR A 91 1.09 -0.89 -12.73
C THR A 91 1.09 -1.89 -11.59
N GLU A 92 -0.09 -2.17 -11.05
CA GLU A 92 -0.29 -3.33 -10.18
C GLU A 92 0.29 -4.61 -10.82
N GLY A 93 0.94 -5.44 -10.00
CA GLY A 93 1.56 -6.68 -10.45
C GLY A 93 2.86 -6.52 -11.25
N SER A 94 3.39 -5.30 -11.41
CA SER A 94 4.68 -5.08 -12.09
C SER A 94 5.90 -5.50 -11.24
N GLY A 95 5.69 -6.18 -10.11
CA GLY A 95 6.73 -6.62 -9.19
C GLY A 95 7.28 -5.54 -8.26
N ASN A 96 6.62 -4.38 -8.14
CA ASN A 96 7.04 -3.37 -7.18
C ASN A 96 6.32 -3.54 -5.85
N THR A 97 6.95 -4.29 -4.97
CA THR A 97 6.44 -4.62 -3.63
C THR A 97 6.70 -3.54 -2.60
N THR A 98 7.37 -2.43 -2.94
CA THR A 98 7.63 -1.34 -1.99
C THR A 98 6.45 -0.40 -1.77
N VAL A 99 5.41 -0.48 -2.62
CA VAL A 99 4.26 0.42 -2.59
C VAL A 99 3.16 -0.18 -1.71
N ILE A 100 2.81 0.51 -0.62
CA ILE A 100 1.75 0.08 0.29
C ILE A 100 0.38 0.36 -0.32
N GLY A 101 -0.48 -0.66 -0.36
CA GLY A 101 -1.87 -0.55 -0.78
C GLY A 101 -2.14 -0.82 -2.26
N SER A 102 -1.12 -1.16 -3.05
CA SER A 102 -1.27 -1.56 -4.47
C SER A 102 -2.13 -0.60 -5.32
N PRO A 103 -1.82 0.71 -5.38
CA PRO A 103 -2.53 1.65 -6.25
C PRO A 103 -2.45 1.22 -7.72
N ASP A 104 -3.48 1.54 -8.52
CA ASP A 104 -3.56 1.15 -9.93
C ASP A 104 -2.30 1.55 -10.74
N PHE A 105 -1.79 2.77 -10.48
CA PHE A 105 -0.48 3.18 -10.98
C PHE A 105 0.33 3.94 -9.93
N SER A 106 1.65 3.84 -10.04
CA SER A 106 2.58 4.67 -9.29
C SER A 106 3.70 5.17 -10.17
N TRP A 107 4.08 6.45 -10.02
CA TRP A 107 5.33 6.95 -10.57
C TRP A 107 6.47 6.63 -9.62
N VAL A 108 7.42 5.83 -10.07
CA VAL A 108 8.52 5.34 -9.25
C VAL A 108 9.83 5.83 -9.87
N MET A 109 10.71 6.34 -9.01
CA MET A 109 12.06 6.75 -9.41
C MET A 109 13.03 5.69 -8.93
N ASP A 110 14.01 5.38 -9.78
CA ASP A 110 15.08 4.43 -9.49
C ASP A 110 14.61 2.99 -9.25
N ARG A 111 15.16 2.04 -10.01
CA ARG A 111 14.82 0.62 -9.86
C ARG A 111 15.51 -0.01 -8.66
N ASP A 112 16.59 0.60 -8.17
CA ASP A 112 17.39 0.05 -7.09
C ASP A 112 16.78 0.35 -5.71
N ARG A 113 15.94 1.39 -5.61
CA ARG A 113 15.18 1.75 -4.40
C ARG A 113 13.82 2.31 -4.81
N PRO A 114 12.91 1.44 -5.28
CA PRO A 114 11.62 1.91 -5.73
C PRO A 114 10.90 2.55 -4.53
N HIS A 115 10.57 3.83 -4.64
CA HIS A 115 9.64 4.46 -3.74
C HIS A 115 8.72 5.33 -4.59
N PRO A 116 7.40 5.17 -4.47
CA PRO A 116 6.47 5.92 -5.29
C PRO A 116 6.60 7.40 -4.92
N LYS A 117 6.62 8.29 -5.90
CA LYS A 117 6.54 9.74 -5.69
C LYS A 117 5.14 10.30 -5.94
N LEU A 118 4.33 9.54 -6.66
CA LEU A 118 2.96 9.87 -7.04
C LEU A 118 2.19 8.56 -7.17
N VAL A 119 1.00 8.52 -6.56
CA VAL A 119 0.03 7.43 -6.71
C VAL A 119 -1.13 7.88 -7.58
N VAL A 120 -1.67 6.95 -8.36
CA VAL A 120 -2.81 7.16 -9.23
C VAL A 120 -3.81 6.06 -8.93
N GLU A 121 -5.03 6.50 -8.61
CA GLU A 121 -6.16 5.61 -8.44
C GLU A 121 -7.17 5.84 -9.56
N TYR A 122 -7.69 4.74 -10.08
CA TYR A 122 -8.67 4.71 -11.13
C TYR A 122 -9.92 3.97 -10.68
N LYS A 123 -11.08 4.61 -10.87
CA LYS A 123 -12.38 3.96 -10.68
C LYS A 123 -13.18 4.03 -11.97
N PRO A 124 -13.77 2.93 -12.44
CA PRO A 124 -14.74 3.02 -13.53
C PRO A 124 -15.87 3.99 -13.21
N TRP A 125 -16.34 4.74 -14.21
CA TRP A 125 -17.35 5.78 -14.01
C TRP A 125 -18.70 5.27 -13.50
N TRP A 126 -19.01 3.99 -13.75
CA TRP A 126 -20.19 3.33 -13.18
C TRP A 126 -20.01 2.88 -11.72
N ILE A 127 -18.76 2.84 -11.23
CA ILE A 127 -18.43 2.53 -9.83
C ILE A 127 -18.36 3.80 -8.99
N ALA A 128 -17.75 4.88 -9.49
CA ALA A 128 -17.66 6.15 -8.76
C ALA A 128 -17.96 7.36 -9.68
N ASN A 129 -18.94 8.17 -9.28
CA ASN A 129 -19.25 9.42 -9.98
C ASN A 129 -18.40 10.57 -9.41
N LEU A 130 -17.28 10.84 -10.07
CA LEU A 130 -16.32 11.88 -9.67
C LEU A 130 -16.69 13.28 -10.18
N GLU A 131 -17.94 13.57 -10.52
CA GLU A 131 -18.34 14.90 -11.01
C GLU A 131 -18.19 15.99 -9.92
N ASN A 132 -18.55 15.69 -8.67
CA ASN A 132 -18.54 16.65 -7.58
C ASN A 132 -18.06 16.02 -6.26
N LEU A 133 -16.74 15.78 -6.18
CA LEU A 133 -16.11 15.27 -4.95
C LEU A 133 -16.31 16.17 -3.72
N PRO A 134 -16.26 17.51 -3.80
CA PRO A 134 -16.51 18.37 -2.64
C PRO A 134 -17.89 18.15 -2.01
N ALA A 135 -18.94 18.05 -2.83
CA ALA A 135 -20.28 17.78 -2.32
C ALA A 135 -20.39 16.38 -1.69
N ALA A 136 -19.72 15.39 -2.27
CA ALA A 136 -19.66 14.04 -1.70
C ALA A 136 -18.93 14.02 -0.34
N PHE A 137 -17.85 14.79 -0.20
CA PHE A 137 -17.07 14.93 1.03
C PHE A 137 -17.85 15.65 2.14
N GLU A 138 -18.57 16.73 1.81
CA GLU A 138 -19.37 17.48 2.78
C GLU A 138 -20.63 16.72 3.25
N ASN A 139 -21.19 15.86 2.38
CA ASN A 139 -22.40 15.11 2.68
C ASN A 139 -22.34 13.64 2.18
N PRO A 140 -21.55 12.78 2.86
CA PRO A 140 -21.34 11.38 2.46
C PRO A 140 -22.61 10.52 2.42
N GLY A 141 -23.66 10.95 3.15
CA GLY A 141 -24.94 10.24 3.22
C GLY A 141 -25.93 10.60 2.11
N ALA A 142 -25.61 11.57 1.24
CA ALA A 142 -26.56 12.12 0.28
C ALA A 142 -27.06 11.11 -0.77
N SER A 143 -26.19 10.20 -1.22
CA SER A 143 -26.53 9.18 -2.21
C SER A 143 -25.52 8.02 -2.19
N ILE A 144 -25.85 6.92 -2.88
CA ILE A 144 -24.90 5.81 -3.06
C ILE A 144 -23.65 6.25 -3.82
N HIS A 145 -23.82 7.12 -4.83
CA HIS A 145 -22.73 7.67 -5.62
C HIS A 145 -21.83 8.60 -4.80
N SER A 146 -22.40 9.42 -3.92
CA SER A 146 -21.61 10.25 -3.00
C SER A 146 -20.73 9.39 -2.09
N ARG A 147 -21.26 8.26 -1.62
CA ARG A 147 -20.48 7.32 -0.80
C ARG A 147 -19.36 6.66 -1.60
N GLN A 148 -19.65 6.16 -2.79
CA GLN A 148 -18.65 5.56 -3.69
C GLN A 148 -17.53 6.55 -4.05
N SER A 149 -17.88 7.81 -4.30
CA SER A 149 -16.90 8.84 -4.62
C SER A 149 -16.06 9.25 -3.41
N LEU A 150 -16.65 9.24 -2.21
CA LEU A 150 -15.88 9.41 -0.99
C LEU A 150 -14.95 8.22 -0.73
N ASP A 151 -15.43 6.99 -0.90
CA ASP A 151 -14.62 5.78 -0.72
C ASP A 151 -13.38 5.83 -1.63
N ALA A 152 -13.55 6.25 -2.90
CA ALA A 152 -12.46 6.42 -3.85
C ALA A 152 -11.48 7.53 -3.44
N LEU A 153 -11.98 8.65 -2.89
CA LEU A 153 -11.16 9.74 -2.38
C LEU A 153 -10.36 9.32 -1.13
N GLU A 154 -11.00 8.59 -0.22
CA GLU A 154 -10.35 8.07 0.99
C GLU A 154 -9.31 7.01 0.65
N GLN A 155 -9.55 6.17 -0.35
CA GLN A 155 -8.60 5.17 -0.84
C GLN A 155 -7.32 5.83 -1.38
N VAL A 156 -7.43 6.75 -2.35
CA VAL A 156 -6.25 7.45 -2.89
C VAL A 156 -5.53 8.27 -1.82
N TYR A 157 -6.27 8.90 -0.89
CA TYR A 157 -5.67 9.62 0.23
C TYR A 157 -4.93 8.68 1.20
N GLY A 158 -5.48 7.48 1.43
CA GLY A 158 -4.84 6.39 2.14
C GLY A 158 -3.49 6.06 1.51
N TYR A 159 -3.45 5.75 0.22
CA TYR A 159 -2.20 5.48 -0.51
C TYR A 159 -1.19 6.62 -0.44
N MET A 160 -1.65 7.86 -0.62
CA MET A 160 -0.80 9.02 -0.47
C MET A 160 -0.21 9.11 0.93
N THR A 161 -0.94 8.69 1.97
CA THR A 161 -0.46 8.75 3.35
C THR A 161 0.44 7.57 3.70
N PHE A 162 0.09 6.36 3.26
CA PHE A 162 0.85 5.15 3.53
C PHE A 162 2.23 5.17 2.89
N ASN A 163 2.34 5.80 1.72
CA ASN A 163 3.58 5.92 0.98
C ASN A 163 4.26 7.29 1.14
N ASP A 164 3.88 8.08 2.16
CA ASP A 164 4.44 9.42 2.40
C ASP A 164 4.47 10.32 1.15
N ASN A 165 3.46 10.23 0.30
CA ASN A 165 3.35 11.02 -0.91
C ASN A 165 2.58 12.31 -0.67
N LYS A 166 3.06 13.37 -1.31
CA LYS A 166 2.43 14.68 -1.36
C LYS A 166 1.36 14.76 -2.44
N PHE A 167 1.56 14.06 -3.55
CA PHE A 167 0.73 14.18 -4.75
C PHE A 167 0.01 12.87 -5.07
N GLY A 168 -1.19 13.00 -5.64
CA GLY A 168 -2.03 11.88 -6.06
C GLY A 168 -2.93 12.27 -7.23
N ILE A 169 -3.41 11.28 -7.98
CA ILE A 169 -4.43 11.47 -9.02
C ILE A 169 -5.57 10.48 -8.78
N LEU A 170 -6.80 10.96 -8.86
CA LEU A 170 -8.00 10.12 -8.88
C LEU A 170 -8.76 10.35 -10.19
N SER A 171 -9.04 9.30 -10.96
CA SER A 171 -9.68 9.43 -12.27
C SER A 171 -10.78 8.38 -12.51
N ASN A 172 -11.79 8.75 -13.30
CA ASN A 172 -12.79 7.80 -13.81
C ASN A 172 -13.02 7.84 -15.33
N TRP A 173 -12.02 8.31 -16.09
CA TRP A 173 -12.09 8.59 -17.54
C TRP A 173 -13.06 9.70 -17.99
N HIS A 174 -13.93 10.21 -17.12
CA HIS A 174 -14.72 11.42 -17.36
C HIS A 174 -14.21 12.61 -16.56
N HIS A 175 -13.70 12.37 -15.36
CA HIS A 175 -13.16 13.40 -14.49
C HIS A 175 -11.82 12.93 -13.93
N ALA A 176 -10.86 13.84 -13.88
CA ALA A 176 -9.57 13.65 -13.23
C ALA A 176 -9.42 14.70 -12.13
N TRP A 177 -9.03 14.24 -10.95
CA TRP A 177 -8.77 15.05 -9.77
C TRP A 177 -7.30 14.95 -9.42
N PHE A 178 -6.61 16.08 -9.52
CA PHE A 178 -5.21 16.22 -9.16
C PHE A 178 -5.14 16.68 -7.71
N LEU A 179 -4.44 15.93 -6.87
CA LEU A 179 -4.48 16.06 -5.43
C LEU A 179 -3.12 16.47 -4.87
N ARG A 180 -3.13 17.35 -3.86
CA ARG A 180 -1.93 17.77 -3.12
C ARG A 180 -2.21 17.77 -1.62
N ARG A 181 -1.45 17.01 -0.85
CA ARG A 181 -1.44 17.11 0.62
C ARG A 181 -0.72 18.37 1.03
N VAL A 182 -1.37 19.18 1.87
CA VAL A 182 -0.84 20.47 2.33
C VAL A 182 -0.77 20.50 3.85
N GLU A 183 0.36 21.01 4.34
CA GLU A 183 0.56 21.32 5.74
C GLU A 183 -0.28 22.54 6.14
N THR A 184 -1.25 22.31 7.01
CA THR A 184 -1.92 23.40 7.72
C THR A 184 -1.74 23.19 9.21
N SER A 185 -1.64 24.29 9.95
CA SER A 185 -1.41 24.28 11.40
C SER A 185 -2.51 23.62 12.22
N HIS A 186 -3.66 23.26 11.63
CA HIS A 186 -4.86 22.87 12.36
C HIS A 186 -5.56 21.61 11.84
N CYS A 187 -5.24 21.11 10.64
CA CYS A 187 -5.94 19.97 10.05
C CYS A 187 -5.16 19.30 8.92
N LYS A 188 -5.46 18.03 8.66
CA LYS A 188 -5.01 17.33 7.45
C LYS A 188 -5.84 17.83 6.27
N THR A 189 -5.20 18.59 5.40
CA THR A 189 -5.83 19.23 4.24
C THR A 189 -5.37 18.56 2.96
N LEU A 190 -6.33 18.21 2.11
CA LEU A 190 -6.12 17.81 0.74
C LEU A 190 -6.60 18.93 -0.17
N GLU A 191 -5.69 19.46 -0.97
CA GLU A 191 -6.05 20.36 -2.05
C GLU A 191 -6.34 19.58 -3.32
N TYR A 192 -7.28 20.08 -4.14
CA TYR A 192 -7.70 19.42 -5.36
C TYR A 192 -7.79 20.37 -6.55
N PHE A 193 -7.50 19.86 -7.74
CA PHE A 193 -7.84 20.49 -9.01
C PHE A 193 -8.60 19.51 -9.88
N HIS A 194 -9.76 19.93 -10.38
CA HIS A 194 -10.66 19.09 -11.18
C HIS A 194 -10.53 19.42 -12.66
N VAL A 195 -10.45 18.38 -13.49
CA VAL A 195 -10.51 18.47 -14.94
C VAL A 195 -11.57 17.51 -15.45
N GLU A 196 -12.52 18.02 -16.23
CA GLU A 196 -13.43 17.21 -17.02
C GLU A 196 -12.76 16.79 -18.33
N LEU A 197 -12.68 15.48 -18.55
CA LEU A 197 -12.06 14.86 -19.71
C LEU A 197 -12.99 15.04 -20.93
N GLY A 198 -12.47 15.67 -21.97
CA GLY A 198 -13.25 16.04 -23.16
C GLY A 198 -14.05 17.35 -23.03
N GLY A 199 -13.91 18.06 -21.90
CA GLY A 199 -14.52 19.38 -21.72
C GLY A 199 -14.03 20.42 -22.74
N LEU A 200 -14.90 21.38 -23.08
CA LEU A 200 -14.57 22.46 -24.00
C LEU A 200 -13.68 23.50 -23.27
N ASN A 201 -12.40 23.59 -23.67
CA ASN A 201 -11.40 24.54 -23.17
C ASN A 201 -11.00 24.35 -21.68
N PRO A 202 -10.34 23.23 -21.32
CA PRO A 202 -9.78 23.10 -19.98
C PRO A 202 -8.68 24.15 -19.76
N PRO A 203 -8.53 24.70 -18.55
CA PRO A 203 -7.50 25.71 -18.23
C PRO A 203 -6.07 25.16 -18.33
N VAL A 204 -5.91 23.84 -18.33
CA VAL A 204 -4.66 23.12 -18.52
C VAL A 204 -4.96 21.83 -19.30
N SER A 205 -4.17 21.51 -20.31
CA SER A 205 -4.32 20.23 -20.99
C SER A 205 -3.95 19.08 -20.05
N MET A 206 -4.62 17.93 -20.20
CA MET A 206 -4.33 16.76 -19.37
C MET A 206 -2.85 16.37 -19.43
N LEU A 207 -2.19 16.53 -20.58
CA LEU A 207 -0.78 16.20 -20.70
C LEU A 207 0.05 17.11 -19.81
N LYS A 208 -0.19 18.42 -19.89
CA LYS A 208 0.50 19.39 -19.04
C LYS A 208 0.24 19.09 -17.57
N ALA A 209 -0.99 18.74 -17.21
CA ALA A 209 -1.34 18.38 -15.85
C ALA A 209 -0.58 17.13 -15.36
N TRP A 210 -0.54 16.05 -16.14
CA TRP A 210 0.21 14.84 -15.80
C TRP A 210 1.72 15.06 -15.73
N VAL A 211 2.31 15.65 -16.78
CA VAL A 211 3.75 15.93 -16.84
C VAL A 211 4.16 16.88 -15.72
N GLY A 212 3.41 17.97 -15.53
CA GLY A 212 3.69 18.94 -14.49
C GLY A 212 3.54 18.34 -13.09
N LEU A 213 2.56 17.47 -12.85
CA LEU A 213 2.43 16.82 -11.55
C LEU A 213 3.60 15.88 -11.26
N VAL A 214 4.06 15.13 -12.27
CA VAL A 214 5.25 14.28 -12.13
C VAL A 214 6.50 15.14 -11.86
N LEU A 215 6.65 16.30 -12.50
CA LEU A 215 7.74 17.23 -12.23
C LEU A 215 7.66 17.84 -10.82
N LEU A 216 6.45 18.20 -10.36
CA LEU A 216 6.23 18.67 -8.99
C LEU A 216 6.56 17.58 -7.96
N ALA A 217 6.12 16.34 -8.22
CA ALA A 217 6.48 15.20 -7.39
C ALA A 217 8.00 14.97 -7.41
N ASP A 218 8.65 15.03 -8.56
CA ASP A 218 10.10 14.81 -8.61
C ASP A 218 10.87 15.76 -7.67
N GLY A 219 10.47 17.04 -7.64
CA GLY A 219 11.07 18.08 -6.79
C GLY A 219 10.62 18.11 -5.33
N ASP A 220 9.41 17.64 -5.00
CA ASP A 220 8.79 17.82 -3.67
C ASP A 220 7.73 16.74 -3.35
N TRP A 221 8.05 15.47 -3.61
CA TRP A 221 7.12 14.35 -3.42
C TRP A 221 6.86 13.96 -1.97
N PHE A 222 7.84 14.14 -1.07
CA PHE A 222 7.78 13.55 0.26
C PHE A 222 6.85 14.36 1.19
N TYR A 223 5.92 13.66 1.80
CA TYR A 223 5.03 14.19 2.83
C TYR A 223 4.68 13.10 3.85
N SER A 224 5.44 13.06 4.94
CA SER A 224 5.09 12.26 6.12
C SER A 224 4.34 13.09 7.15
N SER A 225 3.25 12.53 7.67
CA SER A 225 2.58 13.09 8.84
C SER A 225 3.17 12.47 10.11
N PRO A 226 3.37 13.23 11.21
CA PRO A 226 2.77 14.53 11.49
C PRO A 226 3.84 15.62 11.56
N THR A 227 3.83 16.50 10.56
CA THR A 227 4.24 17.90 10.63
C THR A 227 5.14 18.28 11.82
N PRO A 228 6.45 18.44 11.61
CA PRO A 228 7.37 18.90 12.64
C PRO A 228 7.17 20.40 12.87
N MET A 229 6.10 20.84 13.56
CA MET A 229 6.12 21.98 14.49
C MET A 229 4.73 22.41 15.01
N ARG A 230 4.71 22.71 16.32
CA ARG A 230 3.73 23.46 17.14
C ARG A 230 2.30 22.91 17.27
N PHE A 231 2.25 21.91 18.14
CA PHE A 231 1.22 21.60 19.14
C PHE A 231 -0.09 20.88 18.73
N PRO A 232 -0.28 19.65 19.24
CA PRO A 232 0.74 18.67 19.64
C PRO A 232 1.18 17.90 18.39
N PRO A 233 2.44 18.08 17.95
CA PRO A 233 3.00 17.25 16.89
C PRO A 233 3.12 15.83 17.47
N ALA A 234 2.78 14.82 16.65
CA ALA A 234 2.83 13.42 17.04
C ALA A 234 2.00 13.11 18.29
N ARG A 235 0.70 12.89 18.09
CA ARG A 235 -0.24 12.41 19.13
C ARG A 235 0.36 11.28 19.99
N TYR A 236 1.18 10.42 19.39
CA TYR A 236 1.84 9.33 20.08
C TYR A 236 3.32 9.53 20.39
N PHE A 237 4.04 10.46 19.75
CA PHE A 237 5.49 10.64 19.93
C PHE A 237 5.89 11.94 20.64
N ALA A 238 4.91 12.74 21.07
CA ALA A 238 5.18 13.87 21.94
C ALA A 238 5.75 13.40 23.29
N ASN A 239 6.95 13.88 23.66
CA ASN A 239 7.62 13.61 24.94
C ASN A 239 6.92 14.29 26.15
N ASN A 240 5.61 14.17 26.26
CA ASN A 240 4.79 14.70 27.33
C ASN A 240 3.75 13.66 27.80
N ALA A 241 3.10 13.94 28.93
CA ALA A 241 2.17 12.99 29.54
C ALA A 241 0.93 12.70 28.68
N GLU A 242 0.46 13.67 27.89
CA GLU A 242 -0.71 13.50 27.02
C GLU A 242 -0.38 12.59 25.83
N GLY A 243 0.78 12.78 25.20
CA GLY A 243 1.22 11.92 24.10
C GLY A 243 1.39 10.47 24.53
N TRP A 244 1.92 10.24 25.73
CA TRP A 244 2.08 8.89 26.28
C TRP A 244 0.74 8.24 26.61
N LYS A 245 -0.20 9.03 27.13
CA LYS A 245 -1.56 8.57 27.41
C LYS A 245 -2.27 8.15 26.13
N ASP A 246 -2.16 8.94 25.08
CA ASP A 246 -2.77 8.66 23.78
C ASP A 246 -2.12 7.45 23.11
N ARG A 247 -0.78 7.34 23.14
CA ARG A 247 -0.05 6.17 22.60
C ARG A 247 -0.53 4.90 23.29
N LYS A 248 -0.54 4.91 24.62
CA LYS A 248 -0.99 3.75 25.41
C LYS A 248 -2.46 3.42 25.15
N LYS A 249 -3.30 4.40 24.82
CA LYS A 249 -4.69 4.14 24.44
C LYS A 249 -4.76 3.44 23.08
N ALA A 250 -4.05 3.93 22.07
CA ALA A 250 -4.05 3.35 20.73
C ALA A 250 -3.44 1.93 20.72
N ILE A 251 -2.34 1.71 21.44
CA ILE A 251 -1.74 0.37 21.59
C ILE A 251 -2.72 -0.62 22.24
N ARG A 252 -3.49 -0.18 23.25
CA ARG A 252 -4.53 -1.03 23.85
C ARG A 252 -5.68 -1.34 22.90
N THR A 253 -6.03 -0.42 21.99
CA THR A 253 -6.99 -0.73 20.91
C THR A 253 -6.44 -1.83 20.02
N ALA A 254 -5.14 -1.81 19.73
CA ALA A 254 -4.41 -2.86 19.02
C ALA A 254 -4.03 -4.06 19.91
N GLY A 255 -4.73 -4.28 21.04
CA GLY A 255 -4.54 -5.46 21.89
C GLY A 255 -3.15 -5.56 22.54
N ASP A 256 -2.47 -4.43 22.78
CA ASP A 256 -1.08 -4.40 23.27
C ASP A 256 -0.11 -5.20 22.37
N TYR A 257 -0.43 -5.30 21.08
CA TYR A 257 0.26 -6.14 20.09
C TYR A 257 0.22 -7.64 20.39
N HIS A 258 -0.87 -8.06 21.00
CA HIS A 258 -1.21 -9.45 21.28
C HIS A 258 -2.69 -9.66 20.96
N ALA A 259 -3.00 -10.04 19.72
CA ALA A 259 -4.39 -10.29 19.33
C ALA A 259 -4.98 -11.43 20.19
N PRO A 260 -6.16 -11.22 20.81
CA PRO A 260 -6.79 -12.26 21.60
C PRO A 260 -7.31 -13.37 20.69
N LEU A 261 -7.21 -14.62 21.17
CA LEU A 261 -7.85 -15.76 20.54
C LEU A 261 -9.29 -15.86 21.05
N VAL A 262 -10.27 -15.76 20.14
CA VAL A 262 -11.70 -15.85 20.44
C VAL A 262 -12.28 -16.95 19.56
N ASP A 263 -12.87 -17.98 20.19
CA ASP A 263 -13.47 -19.13 19.49
C ASP A 263 -12.53 -19.83 18.49
N GLY A 264 -11.22 -19.84 18.77
CA GLY A 264 -10.20 -20.51 17.96
C GLY A 264 -9.64 -19.67 16.81
N THR A 265 -10.03 -18.40 16.69
CA THR A 265 -9.48 -17.47 15.68
C THR A 265 -8.97 -16.19 16.33
N TYR A 266 -8.04 -15.50 15.67
CA TYR A 266 -7.55 -14.20 16.15
C TYR A 266 -8.51 -13.08 15.74
N GLU A 267 -8.87 -12.21 16.68
CA GLU A 267 -9.69 -11.03 16.36
C GLU A 267 -8.91 -10.05 15.45
N CYS A 268 -9.59 -9.45 14.46
CA CYS A 268 -9.01 -8.31 13.72
C CYS A 268 -9.20 -7.04 14.53
N LEU A 269 -8.10 -6.45 14.97
CA LEU A 269 -8.11 -5.25 15.80
C LEU A 269 -7.82 -4.01 14.96
N GLU A 270 -8.35 -2.86 15.39
CA GLU A 270 -7.99 -1.58 14.78
C GLU A 270 -6.56 -1.19 15.17
N LEU A 271 -5.73 -0.90 14.16
CA LEU A 271 -4.38 -0.37 14.34
C LEU A 271 -4.32 1.05 13.80
N ASP A 272 -3.91 1.99 14.65
CA ASP A 272 -3.68 3.35 14.20
C ASP A 272 -2.40 3.39 13.35
N PHE A 273 -2.53 3.82 12.10
CA PHE A 273 -1.42 3.93 11.15
C PHE A 273 -0.22 4.72 11.71
N GLN A 274 -0.44 5.70 12.58
CA GLN A 274 0.66 6.47 13.18
C GLN A 274 1.53 5.64 14.14
N LEU A 275 1.10 4.43 14.53
CA LEU A 275 1.93 3.48 15.27
C LEU A 275 2.81 2.62 14.36
N CYS A 276 2.57 2.63 13.04
CA CYS A 276 3.29 1.80 12.09
C CYS A 276 4.48 2.58 11.51
N HIS A 277 5.70 2.12 11.81
CA HIS A 277 6.89 2.60 11.12
C HIS A 277 7.33 1.55 10.10
N PHE A 278 6.80 1.66 8.89
CA PHE A 278 7.11 0.80 7.76
C PHE A 278 8.54 1.03 7.27
N ASP A 279 9.31 -0.04 7.11
CA ASP A 279 10.61 -0.01 6.45
C ASP A 279 10.45 -0.49 5.00
N THR A 280 10.10 0.45 4.12
CA THR A 280 9.85 0.14 2.70
C THR A 280 11.09 -0.39 1.97
N SER A 281 12.29 -0.29 2.55
CA SER A 281 13.51 -0.87 1.95
C SER A 281 13.59 -2.39 2.09
N THR A 282 12.67 -2.99 2.86
CA THR A 282 12.66 -4.41 3.19
C THR A 282 11.52 -5.18 2.53
N SER A 283 10.85 -4.56 1.53
CA SER A 283 9.73 -5.21 0.87
C SER A 283 10.16 -6.48 0.11
N ARG A 284 9.35 -7.53 0.19
CA ARG A 284 9.55 -8.79 -0.53
C ARG A 284 8.40 -9.09 -1.50
N ASP A 285 8.70 -9.86 -2.55
CA ASP A 285 7.74 -10.26 -3.59
C ASP A 285 6.63 -11.19 -3.07
N GLY A 286 5.37 -10.88 -3.38
CA GLY A 286 4.18 -11.67 -3.01
C GLY A 286 2.86 -10.95 -3.33
N PRO A 287 1.69 -11.61 -3.18
CA PRO A 287 0.39 -10.94 -3.20
C PRO A 287 0.29 -9.96 -2.02
N GLY A 288 0.11 -8.67 -2.32
CA GLY A 288 0.23 -7.60 -1.35
C GLY A 288 1.70 -7.17 -1.12
N CYS A 289 2.01 -6.72 0.10
CA CYS A 289 3.34 -6.28 0.47
C CYS A 289 3.78 -6.92 1.79
N VAL A 290 4.94 -7.58 1.80
CA VAL A 290 5.59 -8.06 3.03
C VAL A 290 6.76 -7.16 3.37
N MET A 291 6.78 -6.54 4.54
CA MET A 291 7.87 -5.65 4.97
C MET A 291 8.09 -5.63 6.48
N ASN A 292 9.26 -5.18 6.90
CA ASN A 292 9.55 -4.93 8.31
C ASN A 292 8.81 -3.69 8.82
N VAL A 293 8.26 -3.81 10.02
CA VAL A 293 7.54 -2.74 10.72
C VAL A 293 8.06 -2.62 12.14
N ARG A 294 8.27 -1.38 12.58
CA ARG A 294 8.52 -1.08 14.00
C ARG A 294 7.25 -0.54 14.63
N LEU A 295 6.83 -1.15 15.74
CA LEU A 295 5.66 -0.79 16.50
C LEU A 295 6.10 -0.26 17.88
N PRO A 296 5.78 0.99 18.25
CA PRO A 296 6.31 1.61 19.45
C PRO A 296 5.71 1.01 20.71
N GLN A 297 6.52 0.85 21.76
CA GLN A 297 6.02 0.36 23.05
C GLN A 297 5.25 1.45 23.84
N PRO A 298 4.31 1.04 24.73
CA PRO A 298 3.46 1.96 25.48
C PRO A 298 4.20 2.75 26.56
N ASN A 299 5.39 2.29 26.98
CA ASN A 299 6.17 2.91 28.03
C ASN A 299 7.40 3.67 27.47
N PRO A 300 7.80 4.80 28.08
CA PRO A 300 8.99 5.54 27.67
C PRO A 300 10.24 4.66 27.79
N GLY A 301 11.03 4.59 26.73
CA GLY A 301 12.29 3.81 26.71
C GLY A 301 12.12 2.29 26.54
N GLY A 302 10.89 1.80 26.33
CA GLY A 302 10.69 0.45 25.81
C GLY A 302 11.31 0.33 24.41
N ARG A 303 11.90 -0.83 24.10
CA ARG A 303 12.35 -1.13 22.74
C ARG A 303 11.14 -1.40 21.88
N ASP A 304 11.03 -0.73 20.74
CA ASP A 304 9.97 -0.98 19.76
C ASP A 304 9.88 -2.47 19.43
N LEU A 305 8.66 -2.96 19.24
CA LEU A 305 8.44 -4.30 18.73
C LEU A 305 8.82 -4.30 17.25
N HIS A 306 9.73 -5.19 16.87
CA HIS A 306 10.06 -5.44 15.47
C HIS A 306 9.17 -6.56 14.96
N ALA A 307 8.48 -6.31 13.85
CA ALA A 307 7.59 -7.28 13.22
C ALA A 307 7.86 -7.36 11.71
N VAL A 308 7.55 -8.50 11.12
CA VAL A 308 7.35 -8.65 9.67
C VAL A 308 5.84 -8.59 9.44
N CYS A 309 5.37 -7.68 8.59
CA CYS A 309 3.95 -7.53 8.27
C CYS A 309 3.68 -7.92 6.82
N LYS A 310 2.73 -8.84 6.62
CA LYS A 310 2.07 -9.06 5.32
C LYS A 310 0.85 -8.13 5.26
N ILE A 311 0.78 -7.29 4.23
CA ILE A 311 -0.15 -6.16 4.11
C ILE A 311 -0.93 -6.31 2.81
N VAL A 312 -2.26 -6.29 2.90
CA VAL A 312 -3.15 -6.38 1.74
C VAL A 312 -4.13 -5.21 1.73
N ASP A 313 -4.49 -4.75 0.54
CA ASP A 313 -5.56 -3.77 0.36
C ASP A 313 -6.91 -4.48 0.19
N VAL A 314 -7.80 -4.32 1.17
CA VAL A 314 -9.10 -5.00 1.19
C VAL A 314 -10.21 -4.23 0.47
N LEU A 315 -9.95 -3.00 0.02
CA LEU A 315 -10.86 -2.25 -0.85
C LEU A 315 -10.65 -2.59 -2.31
N HIS A 316 -9.40 -2.82 -2.69
CA HIS A 316 -9.01 -3.23 -4.02
C HIS A 316 -9.21 -4.73 -4.22
N ASP A 317 -8.69 -5.54 -3.30
CA ASP A 317 -8.78 -7.01 -3.35
C ASP A 317 -9.35 -7.58 -2.03
N PRO A 318 -10.69 -7.67 -1.92
CA PRO A 318 -11.32 -8.30 -0.76
C PRO A 318 -10.93 -9.77 -0.57
N ASP A 319 -10.66 -10.49 -1.66
CA ASP A 319 -10.34 -11.92 -1.63
C ASP A 319 -8.94 -12.12 -0.99
N ALA A 320 -7.97 -11.25 -1.28
CA ALA A 320 -6.69 -11.22 -0.58
C ALA A 320 -6.86 -10.97 0.93
N GLY A 321 -7.87 -10.20 1.33
CA GLY A 321 -8.24 -10.01 2.73
C GLY A 321 -8.69 -11.30 3.41
N ASP A 322 -9.42 -12.15 2.69
CA ASP A 322 -9.91 -13.44 3.18
C ASP A 322 -8.78 -14.49 3.21
N LEU A 323 -7.90 -14.51 2.21
CA LEU A 323 -6.69 -15.35 2.23
C LEU A 323 -5.78 -15.01 3.42
N LEU A 324 -5.57 -13.72 3.70
CA LEU A 324 -4.78 -13.29 4.87
C LEU A 324 -5.46 -13.65 6.21
N ARG A 325 -6.80 -13.74 6.21
CA ARG A 325 -7.56 -14.24 7.36
C ARG A 325 -7.34 -15.74 7.57
N ASP A 326 -7.43 -16.53 6.50
CA ASP A 326 -7.20 -17.98 6.56
C ASP A 326 -5.78 -18.27 7.08
N GLU A 327 -4.79 -17.49 6.66
CA GLU A 327 -3.42 -17.56 7.20
C GLU A 327 -3.36 -17.26 8.71
N ALA A 328 -4.05 -16.21 9.18
CA ALA A 328 -4.14 -15.91 10.61
C ALA A 328 -4.78 -17.05 11.41
N ASP A 329 -5.78 -17.73 10.83
CA ASP A 329 -6.45 -18.87 11.44
C ASP A 329 -5.56 -20.12 11.47
N ALA A 330 -4.68 -20.30 10.48
CA ALA A 330 -3.63 -21.32 10.52
C ALA A 330 -2.64 -21.07 11.68
N TYR A 331 -2.20 -19.82 11.88
CA TYR A 331 -1.38 -19.45 13.05
C TYR A 331 -2.11 -19.71 14.37
N ALA A 332 -3.42 -19.49 14.44
CA ALA A 332 -4.23 -19.78 15.62
C ALA A 332 -4.29 -21.29 15.91
N ALA A 333 -4.55 -22.10 14.89
CA ALA A 333 -4.57 -23.55 14.99
C ALA A 333 -3.21 -24.14 15.42
N LEU A 334 -2.12 -23.57 14.91
CA LEU A 334 -0.75 -24.01 15.18
C LEU A 334 -0.09 -23.22 16.33
N GLN A 335 -0.87 -22.61 17.23
CA GLN A 335 -0.36 -21.83 18.36
C GLN A 335 0.80 -22.52 19.14
N PRO A 336 0.75 -23.84 19.44
CA PRO A 336 1.84 -24.49 20.18
C PRO A 336 3.19 -24.51 19.45
N LEU A 337 3.21 -24.29 18.12
CA LEU A 337 4.41 -24.32 17.29
C LEU A 337 5.07 -22.95 17.12
N GLN A 338 4.35 -21.88 17.46
CA GLN A 338 4.83 -20.50 17.34
C GLN A 338 6.09 -20.24 18.17
N GLY A 339 7.04 -19.50 17.57
CA GLY A 339 8.35 -19.21 18.15
C GLY A 339 9.30 -20.41 18.20
N SER A 340 8.93 -21.54 17.58
CA SER A 340 9.76 -22.75 17.54
C SER A 340 10.05 -23.25 16.13
N VAL A 341 9.02 -23.36 15.28
CA VAL A 341 9.15 -23.80 13.87
C VAL A 341 8.29 -22.95 12.94
N ILE A 342 7.38 -22.14 13.47
CA ILE A 342 6.69 -21.07 12.74
C ILE A 342 6.83 -19.76 13.55
N PRO A 343 6.78 -18.59 12.91
CA PRO A 343 6.90 -17.30 13.60
C PRO A 343 5.89 -17.12 14.73
N THR A 344 6.28 -16.38 15.77
CA THR A 344 5.30 -15.88 16.75
C THR A 344 4.35 -14.88 16.08
N PHE A 345 3.05 -15.08 16.29
CA PHE A 345 2.01 -14.19 15.82
C PHE A 345 1.82 -13.02 16.80
N TYR A 346 2.03 -11.78 16.33
CA TYR A 346 1.81 -10.59 17.14
C TYR A 346 0.40 -10.05 16.98
N GLY A 347 -0.19 -10.10 15.78
CA GLY A 347 -1.60 -9.79 15.65
C GLY A 347 -2.12 -9.66 14.24
N PHE A 348 -3.45 -9.54 14.18
CA PHE A 348 -4.20 -9.27 12.96
C PHE A 348 -4.86 -7.90 13.06
N TYR A 349 -4.59 -7.03 12.09
CA TYR A 349 -4.98 -5.63 12.19
C TYR A 349 -5.70 -5.12 10.95
N GLU A 350 -6.58 -4.16 11.17
CA GLU A 350 -7.15 -3.30 10.14
C GLU A 350 -6.66 -1.88 10.35
N VAL A 351 -6.19 -1.25 9.28
CA VAL A 351 -5.83 0.17 9.25
C VAL A 351 -6.80 0.87 8.32
N TRP A 352 -7.58 1.79 8.89
CA TRP A 352 -8.44 2.72 8.13
C TRP A 352 -9.55 2.05 7.30
N GLY A 353 -9.79 0.74 7.48
CA GLY A 353 -10.66 -0.04 6.60
C GLY A 353 -10.13 -0.17 5.17
N ILE A 354 -8.86 0.19 4.94
CA ILE A 354 -8.18 0.12 3.64
C ILE A 354 -7.21 -1.06 3.63
N LEU A 355 -6.36 -1.15 4.66
CA LEU A 355 -5.35 -2.20 4.75
C LEU A 355 -5.72 -3.22 5.82
N ARG A 356 -5.37 -4.48 5.55
CA ARG A 356 -5.33 -5.55 6.54
C ARG A 356 -3.90 -6.05 6.68
N LEU A 357 -3.47 -6.28 7.91
CA LEU A 357 -2.10 -6.62 8.25
C LEU A 357 -2.06 -7.87 9.12
N LEU A 358 -1.15 -8.77 8.80
CA LEU A 358 -0.76 -9.90 9.62
C LEU A 358 0.67 -9.64 10.09
N ALA A 359 0.86 -9.47 11.41
CA ALA A 359 2.15 -9.10 12.01
C ALA A 359 2.78 -10.29 12.73
N LEU A 360 4.01 -10.61 12.36
CA LEU A 360 4.77 -11.78 12.81
C LEU A 360 6.14 -11.41 13.37
N GLU A 361 6.70 -12.34 14.14
CA GLU A 361 8.10 -12.36 14.53
C GLU A 361 9.02 -12.40 13.30
N PRO A 362 10.07 -11.55 13.26
CA PRO A 362 11.14 -11.68 12.29
C PRO A 362 11.95 -12.97 12.56
N VAL A 363 11.95 -13.91 11.61
CA VAL A 363 12.62 -15.23 11.73
C VAL A 363 13.80 -15.41 10.77
N GLY A 364 14.43 -14.30 10.38
CA GLY A 364 15.60 -14.29 9.50
C GLY A 364 15.25 -14.21 8.01
N GLU A 365 16.13 -14.77 7.17
CA GLU A 365 16.05 -14.70 5.72
C GLU A 365 15.66 -16.04 5.12
N ALA A 366 14.93 -16.00 4.00
CA ALA A 366 14.60 -17.20 3.25
C ALA A 366 15.87 -17.91 2.75
N ILE A 367 15.83 -19.24 2.68
CA ILE A 367 16.93 -20.03 2.10
C ILE A 367 17.05 -19.66 0.61
N PRO A 368 18.23 -19.18 0.15
CA PRO A 368 18.43 -18.84 -1.24
C PRO A 368 18.29 -20.05 -2.19
N GLU A 369 17.76 -19.80 -3.38
CA GLU A 369 17.63 -20.82 -4.43
C GLU A 369 18.99 -21.37 -4.90
N ASP A 370 20.06 -20.59 -4.76
CA ASP A 370 21.43 -20.98 -5.15
C ASP A 370 22.26 -21.58 -3.99
N GLU A 371 21.74 -21.61 -2.76
CA GLU A 371 22.42 -22.24 -1.63
C GLU A 371 22.40 -23.77 -1.77
N GLU A 372 23.55 -24.42 -1.55
CA GLU A 372 23.60 -25.88 -1.46
C GLU A 372 23.01 -26.32 -0.12
N ILE A 373 21.96 -27.16 -0.16
CA ILE A 373 21.34 -27.70 1.05
C ILE A 373 22.22 -28.85 1.55
N ASP A 374 22.97 -28.60 2.61
CA ASP A 374 23.72 -29.65 3.29
C ASP A 374 22.81 -30.56 4.14
N GLU A 375 23.36 -31.68 4.60
CA GLU A 375 22.62 -32.65 5.40
C GLU A 375 22.06 -32.06 6.71
N THR A 376 22.69 -31.03 7.26
CA THR A 376 22.22 -30.39 8.50
C THR A 376 20.97 -29.56 8.22
N LEU A 377 21.05 -28.67 7.23
CA LEU A 377 19.94 -27.81 6.82
C LEU A 377 18.74 -28.64 6.35
N TRP A 378 18.99 -29.70 5.58
CA TRP A 378 17.94 -30.62 5.13
C TRP A 378 17.21 -31.28 6.31
N ASN A 379 17.95 -31.77 7.32
CA ASN A 379 17.34 -32.35 8.52
C ASN A 379 16.52 -31.30 9.31
N GLU A 380 17.00 -30.06 9.42
CA GLU A 380 16.28 -28.98 10.11
C GLU A 380 14.98 -28.59 9.37
N MET A 381 15.00 -28.52 8.03
CA MET A 381 13.81 -28.27 7.22
C MET A 381 12.76 -29.37 7.42
N ARG A 382 13.19 -30.64 7.42
CA ARG A 382 12.31 -31.79 7.67
C ARG A 382 11.75 -31.79 9.08
N ASP A 383 12.59 -31.55 10.08
CA ASP A 383 12.16 -31.50 11.47
C ASP A 383 11.14 -30.38 11.70
N ALA A 384 11.30 -29.23 11.04
CA ALA A 384 10.34 -28.13 11.10
C ALA A 384 8.99 -28.53 10.48
N LEU A 385 9.00 -29.13 9.28
CA LEU A 385 7.79 -29.58 8.59
C LEU A 385 7.09 -30.71 9.36
N GLN A 386 7.85 -31.66 9.89
CA GLN A 386 7.32 -32.78 10.67
C GLN A 386 6.55 -32.29 11.90
N ARG A 387 6.93 -31.18 12.53
CA ARG A 387 6.15 -30.61 13.64
C ARG A 387 4.79 -30.08 13.22
N ILE A 388 4.66 -29.56 12.00
CA ILE A 388 3.36 -29.18 11.43
C ILE A 388 2.53 -30.46 11.15
N HIS A 389 3.16 -31.50 10.60
CA HIS A 389 2.51 -32.79 10.35
C HIS A 389 2.03 -33.48 11.64
N ASP A 390 2.83 -33.45 12.69
CA ASP A 390 2.50 -33.99 14.02
C ASP A 390 1.31 -33.27 14.65
N ALA A 391 1.07 -32.01 14.29
CA ALA A 391 -0.12 -31.25 14.67
C ALA A 391 -1.37 -31.59 13.82
N GLY A 392 -1.22 -32.43 12.78
CA GLY A 392 -2.29 -32.87 11.88
C GLY A 392 -2.53 -31.96 10.67
N TYR A 393 -1.59 -31.05 10.37
CA TYR A 393 -1.69 -30.09 9.27
C TYR A 393 -0.69 -30.43 8.17
N ILE A 394 -0.92 -29.85 6.99
CA ILE A 394 0.07 -29.69 5.93
C ILE A 394 0.32 -28.19 5.69
N HIS A 395 1.48 -27.83 5.17
CA HIS A 395 1.80 -26.44 4.81
C HIS A 395 1.12 -26.00 3.50
N GLY A 396 1.11 -26.87 2.49
CA GLY A 396 0.48 -26.69 1.18
C GLY A 396 1.30 -25.88 0.14
N ASP A 397 2.52 -25.46 0.48
CA ASP A 397 3.41 -24.70 -0.43
C ASP A 397 4.89 -24.90 -0.06
N ILE A 398 5.43 -26.09 -0.29
CA ILE A 398 6.84 -26.36 0.00
C ILE A 398 7.73 -25.75 -1.07
N ALA A 399 8.51 -24.75 -0.65
CA ALA A 399 9.51 -24.10 -1.48
C ALA A 399 10.58 -23.46 -0.59
N ARG A 400 11.82 -23.34 -1.09
CA ARG A 400 12.94 -22.73 -0.35
C ARG A 400 12.61 -21.33 0.19
N ARG A 401 11.85 -20.54 -0.59
CA ARG A 401 11.34 -19.21 -0.17
C ARG A 401 10.52 -19.21 1.12
N ASN A 402 9.90 -20.33 1.47
CA ASN A 402 9.03 -20.49 2.65
C ASN A 402 9.77 -21.09 3.86
N PHE A 403 11.06 -21.41 3.72
CA PHE A 403 11.93 -21.75 4.83
C PHE A 403 12.84 -20.57 5.14
N CYS A 404 12.68 -19.95 6.31
CA CYS A 404 13.55 -18.91 6.80
C CYS A 404 14.56 -19.45 7.82
N ARG A 405 15.79 -18.94 7.78
CA ARG A 405 16.86 -19.30 8.71
C ARG A 405 17.31 -18.08 9.50
N THR A 406 17.33 -18.23 10.82
CA THR A 406 17.86 -17.24 11.77
C THR A 406 19.39 -17.20 11.75
N GLU A 407 20.00 -16.17 12.36
CA GLU A 407 21.47 -16.09 12.50
C GLU A 407 22.03 -17.27 13.33
N GLU A 408 21.23 -17.79 14.25
CA GLU A 408 21.55 -18.96 15.08
C GLU A 408 21.40 -20.30 14.32
N GLY A 409 20.92 -20.28 13.07
CA GLY A 409 20.74 -21.46 12.23
C GLY A 409 19.37 -22.14 12.39
N THR A 410 18.50 -21.67 13.28
CA THR A 410 17.17 -22.28 13.44
C THR A 410 16.29 -21.99 12.22
N VAL A 411 15.64 -23.03 11.69
CA VAL A 411 14.73 -22.99 10.54
C VAL A 411 13.28 -22.78 10.98
N PHE A 412 12.59 -21.88 10.28
CA PHE A 412 11.18 -21.58 10.45
C PHE A 412 10.44 -21.70 9.11
N LEU A 413 9.23 -22.26 9.16
CA LEU A 413 8.27 -22.25 8.05
C LEU A 413 7.41 -20.98 8.12
N VAL A 414 7.28 -20.29 6.98
CA VAL A 414 6.53 -19.05 6.82
C VAL A 414 5.54 -19.16 5.65
N ASP A 415 4.61 -18.22 5.55
CA ASP A 415 3.56 -18.18 4.53
C ASP A 415 2.56 -19.35 4.64
N LEU A 416 1.75 -19.29 5.70
CA LEU A 416 0.77 -20.34 6.03
C LEU A 416 -0.55 -20.20 5.26
N GLU A 417 -0.57 -19.45 4.16
CA GLU A 417 -1.78 -19.16 3.38
C GLU A 417 -2.45 -20.42 2.81
N ARG A 418 -1.66 -21.45 2.50
CA ARG A 418 -2.15 -22.75 2.00
C ARG A 418 -2.24 -23.83 3.09
N CYS A 419 -1.94 -23.47 4.33
CA CYS A 419 -1.90 -24.39 5.46
C CYS A 419 -3.32 -24.85 5.82
N ARG A 420 -3.49 -26.16 6.01
CA ARG A 420 -4.79 -26.75 6.33
C ARG A 420 -4.62 -28.09 7.02
N LEU A 421 -5.69 -28.56 7.65
CA LEU A 421 -5.77 -29.93 8.16
C LEU A 421 -5.51 -30.93 7.02
N ALA A 422 -4.68 -31.92 7.30
CA ALA A 422 -4.45 -33.05 6.41
C ALA A 422 -5.77 -33.85 6.28
N GLN A 423 -6.19 -34.14 5.05
CA GLN A 423 -7.38 -34.96 4.81
C GLN A 423 -7.08 -36.45 4.94
N ASP A 424 -5.86 -36.84 4.59
CA ASP A 424 -5.33 -38.18 4.76
C ASP A 424 -3.82 -38.12 5.09
N PRO A 425 -3.26 -39.19 5.69
CA PRO A 425 -1.84 -39.25 6.00
C PRO A 425 -0.91 -39.21 4.78
N SER A 426 -1.37 -39.61 3.59
CA SER A 426 -0.52 -39.57 2.39
C SER A 426 -0.21 -38.13 1.96
N GLU A 427 -1.08 -37.14 2.23
CA GLU A 427 -0.74 -35.73 1.96
C GLU A 427 0.50 -35.27 2.73
N GLN A 428 0.73 -35.80 3.94
CA GLN A 428 1.92 -35.46 4.74
C GLN A 428 3.18 -36.14 4.18
N ASP A 429 3.07 -37.40 3.76
CA ASP A 429 4.16 -38.11 3.10
C ASP A 429 4.54 -37.43 1.78
N ASP A 430 3.54 -37.06 0.96
CA ASP A 430 3.75 -36.35 -0.31
C ASP A 430 4.43 -34.99 -0.08
N GLU A 431 4.02 -34.23 0.94
CA GLU A 431 4.63 -32.94 1.28
C GLU A 431 6.07 -33.09 1.80
N MET A 432 6.37 -34.17 2.51
CA MET A 432 7.73 -34.49 2.96
C MET A 432 8.64 -34.83 1.76
N ASP A 433 8.11 -35.54 0.76
CA ASP A 433 8.82 -35.83 -0.49
C ASP A 433 9.11 -34.55 -1.30
N GLU A 434 8.27 -33.51 -1.20
CA GLU A 434 8.55 -32.20 -1.81
C GLU A 434 9.80 -31.55 -1.20
N VAL A 435 10.03 -31.67 0.12
CA VAL A 435 11.27 -31.18 0.76
C VAL A 435 12.49 -31.94 0.25
N ASP A 436 12.35 -33.25 0.02
CA ASP A 436 13.43 -34.09 -0.52
C ASP A 436 13.79 -33.77 -1.98
N SER A 437 12.91 -33.02 -2.65
CA SER A 437 13.10 -32.59 -4.03
C SER A 437 13.72 -31.20 -4.18
N LEU A 438 13.83 -30.43 -3.09
CA LEU A 438 14.49 -29.11 -3.05
C LEU A 438 16.00 -29.22 -3.12
#